data_AF-A0A9D9BAN3-F1
#
_entry.id   AF-A0A9D9BAN3-F1
#
_cell.length_a   1.000
_cell.length_b   1.000
_cell.length_c   1.000
_cell.angle_alpha   90.00
_cell.angle_beta   90.00
_cell.angle_gamma   90.00
#
_symmetry.space_group_name_H-M   'P 1'
#
loop_
_entity.id
_entity.type
_entity.pdbx_description
1 polymer ?
#
loop_
_entity_poly.entity_id
_entity_poly.type
_entity_poly.pdbx_seq_one_letter_code
_entity_poly.pdbx_strand_id
1 'polypeptide(L)'
;MSVLRKQFLAPLVFALGIGSSAANAEPVGIFALLEDNPPNLSLSAAAQGCSVARQGGVLARQGNLDLPEVAGFALLSCDDRLLDDPKRVEAAFGGQSPLVTLEGGLTSFDIPSGVPDPQNREYIIKLSYYNNADLVGRTADLEELQQLVRPLSDPYRNEKFLEVHRASGMRTPDEVVVIYYESPAAGDRFRESNQAVLEKVGAFNKKHLVSFVYLIANAD
;
A
#
# COMPACT_ATOMS: atom_id res chain seq x y z
N MET A 1 45.14 -66.38 -27.81
CA MET A 1 45.63 -65.98 -26.49
C MET A 1 44.90 -64.70 -26.08
N SER A 2 44.15 -64.78 -24.99
CA SER A 2 43.35 -63.71 -24.39
C SER A 2 44.25 -62.68 -23.71
N VAL A 3 44.08 -61.39 -24.00
CA VAL A 3 44.48 -60.28 -23.12
C VAL A 3 43.45 -59.13 -23.23
N LEU A 4 43.21 -58.54 -22.07
CA LEU A 4 42.11 -57.72 -21.58
C LEU A 4 42.34 -56.20 -21.82
N ARG A 5 41.27 -55.41 -21.59
CA ARG A 5 41.23 -53.98 -21.16
C ARG A 5 41.32 -52.92 -22.28
N LYS A 6 40.64 -51.76 -22.22
CA LYS A 6 39.94 -51.04 -21.14
C LYS A 6 39.03 -49.98 -21.79
N GLN A 7 37.80 -49.87 -21.33
CA GLN A 7 36.93 -48.72 -21.60
C GLN A 7 37.48 -47.48 -20.86
N PHE A 8 37.58 -46.35 -21.56
CA PHE A 8 37.74 -45.04 -20.94
C PHE A 8 36.51 -44.20 -21.30
N LEU A 9 35.63 -44.03 -20.31
CA LEU A 9 34.60 -43.01 -20.30
C LEU A 9 35.26 -41.66 -19.98
N ALA A 10 35.08 -40.68 -20.86
CA ALA A 10 35.42 -39.29 -20.59
C ALA A 10 34.33 -38.67 -19.69
N PRO A 11 34.67 -37.91 -18.64
CA PRO A 11 33.68 -37.19 -17.85
C PRO A 11 33.29 -35.90 -18.59
N LEU A 12 32.02 -35.81 -18.98
CA LEU A 12 31.40 -34.58 -19.42
C LEU A 12 31.13 -33.71 -18.18
N VAL A 13 31.91 -32.66 -17.96
CA VAL A 13 31.67 -31.69 -16.90
C VAL A 13 30.56 -30.75 -17.36
N PHE A 14 29.33 -30.97 -16.88
CA PHE A 14 28.25 -29.99 -16.98
C PHE A 14 28.44 -28.95 -15.88
N ALA A 15 28.95 -27.77 -16.24
CA ALA A 15 28.89 -26.61 -15.38
C ALA A 15 27.43 -26.12 -15.35
N LEU A 16 26.68 -26.52 -14.32
CA LEU A 16 25.40 -25.91 -13.96
C LEU A 16 25.68 -24.51 -13.42
N GLY A 17 25.62 -23.52 -14.30
CA GLY A 17 25.52 -22.12 -13.90
C GLY A 17 24.21 -21.91 -13.17
N ILE A 18 24.26 -21.91 -11.84
CA ILE A 18 23.18 -21.42 -10.99
C ILE A 18 23.17 -19.90 -11.18
N GLY A 19 22.43 -19.45 -12.19
CA GLY A 19 22.02 -18.05 -12.27
C GLY A 19 21.08 -17.81 -11.10
N SER A 20 21.60 -17.22 -10.01
CA SER A 20 20.76 -16.66 -8.96
C SER A 20 19.96 -15.52 -9.58
N SER A 21 18.73 -15.79 -10.01
CA SER A 21 17.74 -14.74 -10.17
C SER A 21 17.57 -14.14 -8.77
N ALA A 22 18.14 -12.96 -8.53
CA ALA A 22 17.73 -12.16 -7.41
C ALA A 22 16.23 -11.92 -7.61
N ALA A 23 15.39 -12.62 -6.86
CA ALA A 23 14.01 -12.21 -6.69
C ALA A 23 14.12 -10.79 -6.10
N ASN A 24 13.78 -9.77 -6.90
CA ASN A 24 13.62 -8.43 -6.37
C ASN A 24 12.51 -8.56 -5.32
N ALA A 25 12.90 -8.57 -4.04
CA ALA A 25 11.95 -8.59 -2.95
C ALA A 25 11.06 -7.35 -3.12
N GLU A 26 9.74 -7.53 -2.97
CA GLU A 26 8.83 -6.39 -2.95
C GLU A 26 9.27 -5.42 -1.86
N PRO A 27 9.26 -4.10 -2.12
CA PRO A 27 9.73 -3.13 -1.15
C PRO A 27 8.89 -3.20 0.12
N VAL A 28 9.52 -2.90 1.26
CA VAL A 28 8.82 -2.84 2.54
C VAL A 28 8.09 -1.50 2.62
N GLY A 29 6.78 -1.53 2.77
CA GLY A 29 5.98 -0.32 2.99
C GLY A 29 5.86 -0.01 4.48
N ILE A 30 6.02 1.26 4.84
CA ILE A 30 5.77 1.77 6.19
C ILE A 30 4.71 2.87 6.09
N PHE A 31 3.49 2.59 6.56
CA PHE A 31 2.43 3.58 6.66
C PHE A 31 2.37 4.12 8.09
N ALA A 32 2.21 5.43 8.24
CA ALA A 32 2.13 6.10 9.53
C ALA A 32 0.96 7.08 9.57
N LEU A 33 0.30 7.15 10.73
CA LEU A 33 -0.61 8.24 11.09
C LEU A 33 0.09 9.14 12.11
N LEU A 34 -0.07 10.45 11.93
CA LEU A 34 0.77 11.45 12.57
C LEU A 34 -0.09 12.51 13.27
N GLU A 35 0.37 12.97 14.43
CA GLU A 35 -0.20 14.15 15.11
C GLU A 35 0.09 15.44 14.34
N ASP A 36 1.25 15.50 13.68
CA ASP A 36 1.68 16.60 12.82
C ASP A 36 2.67 16.07 11.76
N ASN A 37 2.82 16.76 10.64
CA ASN A 37 3.73 16.34 9.57
C ASN A 37 5.19 16.65 9.97
N PRO A 38 6.08 15.64 10.07
CA PRO A 38 7.43 15.86 10.55
C PRO A 38 8.24 16.72 9.56
N PRO A 39 8.95 17.75 10.05
CA PRO A 39 9.79 18.57 9.19
C PRO A 39 10.91 17.73 8.58
N ASN A 40 11.16 17.92 7.29
CA ASN A 40 12.19 17.19 6.54
C ASN A 40 12.02 15.66 6.52
N LEU A 41 10.78 15.15 6.50
CA LEU A 41 10.50 13.70 6.44
C LEU A 41 11.35 12.98 5.39
N SER A 42 11.48 13.55 4.19
CA SER A 42 12.29 12.96 3.10
C SER A 42 13.75 12.72 3.49
N LEU A 43 14.36 13.63 4.25
CA LEU A 43 15.76 13.49 4.70
C LEU A 43 15.87 12.43 5.81
N SER A 44 14.97 12.48 6.79
CA SER A 44 14.93 11.55 7.93
C SER A 44 14.67 10.11 7.47
N ALA A 45 13.70 9.92 6.57
CA ALA A 45 13.39 8.63 5.96
C ALA A 45 14.57 8.11 5.13
N ALA A 46 15.21 8.96 4.32
CA ALA A 46 16.39 8.57 3.53
C ALA A 46 17.55 8.08 4.40
N ALA A 47 17.77 8.72 5.57
CA ALA A 47 18.78 8.28 6.53
C ALA A 47 18.50 6.88 7.12
N GLN A 48 17.26 6.40 7.03
CA GLN A 48 16.84 5.05 7.46
C GLN A 48 16.67 4.06 6.30
N GLY A 49 17.12 4.40 5.09
CA GLY A 49 16.98 3.53 3.91
C GLY A 49 15.56 3.51 3.34
N CYS A 50 14.83 4.63 3.47
CA CYS A 50 13.48 4.77 2.98
C CYS A 50 13.32 5.98 2.05
N SER A 51 12.33 5.92 1.17
CA SER A 51 11.86 7.05 0.37
C SER A 51 10.41 7.36 0.72
N VAL A 52 10.03 8.64 0.68
CA VAL A 52 8.63 9.05 0.89
C VAL A 52 7.86 8.71 -0.38
N ALA A 53 6.99 7.70 -0.29
CA ALA A 53 6.09 7.35 -1.38
C ALA A 53 4.92 8.34 -1.41
N ARG A 54 4.30 8.66 -0.27
CA ARG A 54 3.26 9.68 -0.13
C ARG A 54 3.28 10.30 1.25
N GLN A 55 2.78 11.53 1.37
CA GLN A 55 2.49 12.20 2.63
C GLN A 55 1.43 13.27 2.38
N GLY A 56 0.76 13.71 3.44
CA GLY A 56 -0.28 14.71 3.33
C GLY A 56 -1.09 14.92 4.60
N GLY A 57 -1.92 15.96 4.59
CA GLY A 57 -2.85 16.28 5.67
C GLY A 57 -4.14 15.46 5.58
N VAL A 58 -4.63 14.96 6.72
CA VAL A 58 -5.94 14.31 6.83
C VAL A 58 -7.01 15.38 7.09
N LEU A 59 -8.00 15.45 6.21
CA LEU A 59 -9.06 16.46 6.23
C LEU A 59 -10.34 15.94 6.86
N ALA A 60 -10.65 14.66 6.64
CA ALA A 60 -11.87 14.04 7.13
C ALA A 60 -11.70 12.53 7.31
N ARG A 61 -12.61 11.94 8.09
CA ARG A 61 -12.68 10.49 8.31
C ARG A 61 -14.09 9.96 8.15
N GLN A 62 -14.22 8.75 7.62
CA GLN A 62 -15.49 8.03 7.52
C GLN A 62 -15.28 6.54 7.74
N GLY A 63 -16.06 5.93 8.64
CA GLY A 63 -16.00 4.49 8.89
C GLY A 63 -16.31 4.15 10.34
N ASN A 64 -16.07 2.91 10.71
CA ASN A 64 -16.30 2.38 12.06
C ASN A 64 -15.01 1.89 12.74
N LEU A 65 -13.85 2.03 12.10
CA LEU A 65 -12.57 1.79 12.74
C LEU A 65 -12.21 2.98 13.62
N ASP A 66 -12.04 2.71 14.91
CA ASP A 66 -11.59 3.71 15.87
C ASP A 66 -10.10 4.02 15.65
N LEU A 67 -9.80 5.30 15.53
CA LEU A 67 -8.46 5.85 15.34
C LEU A 67 -8.30 7.08 16.22
N PRO A 68 -7.08 7.36 16.72
CA PRO A 68 -6.79 8.64 17.36
C PRO A 68 -7.08 9.81 16.42
N GLU A 69 -7.14 11.02 16.98
CA GLU A 69 -7.15 12.23 16.18
C GLU A 69 -5.82 12.35 15.43
N VAL A 70 -5.88 12.48 14.12
CA VAL A 70 -4.72 12.46 13.22
C VAL A 70 -4.79 13.69 12.33
N ALA A 71 -3.68 14.40 12.22
CA ALA A 71 -3.57 15.56 11.33
C ALA A 71 -2.94 15.20 9.98
N GLY A 72 -2.17 14.10 9.93
CA GLY A 72 -1.42 13.74 8.74
C GLY A 72 -1.16 12.25 8.61
N PHE A 73 -0.65 11.88 7.44
CA PHE A 73 -0.20 10.54 7.14
C PHE A 73 1.10 10.57 6.34
N ALA A 74 1.82 9.46 6.39
CA ALA A 74 2.95 9.20 5.52
C ALA A 74 3.00 7.74 5.11
N LEU A 75 3.42 7.49 3.88
CA LEU A 75 3.72 6.17 3.35
C LEU A 75 5.17 6.20 2.83
N LEU A 76 6.01 5.36 3.41
CA LEU A 76 7.39 5.18 3.00
C LEU A 76 7.54 3.87 2.22
N SER A 77 8.47 3.87 1.27
CA SER A 77 9.01 2.66 0.63
C SER A 77 10.44 2.47 1.12
N CYS A 78 10.71 1.37 1.80
CA CYS A 78 11.96 1.09 2.50
C CYS A 78 12.65 -0.16 1.95
N ASP A 79 13.98 -0.18 2.07
CA ASP A 79 14.79 -1.34 1.72
C ASP A 79 14.68 -2.48 2.75
N ASP A 80 14.35 -2.14 4.00
CA ASP A 80 14.25 -3.09 5.11
C ASP A 80 13.13 -2.69 6.09
N ARG A 81 12.78 -3.61 6.98
CA ARG A 81 11.82 -3.42 8.08
C ARG A 81 12.30 -2.34 9.05
N LEU A 82 11.36 -1.55 9.56
CA LEU A 82 11.59 -0.55 10.60
C LEU A 82 10.99 -0.96 11.94
N LEU A 83 9.87 -1.69 11.96
CA LEU A 83 9.11 -1.96 13.19
C LEU A 83 9.80 -2.96 14.13
N ASP A 84 10.96 -3.50 13.76
CA ASP A 84 11.83 -4.27 14.65
C ASP A 84 12.57 -3.42 15.68
N ASP A 85 12.70 -2.11 15.43
CA ASP A 85 13.34 -1.17 16.36
C ASP A 85 12.55 0.15 16.42
N PRO A 86 11.85 0.43 17.54
CA PRO A 86 11.12 1.68 17.72
C PRO A 86 11.97 2.94 17.50
N LYS A 87 13.28 2.90 17.79
CA LYS A 87 14.17 4.06 17.58
C LYS A 87 14.40 4.34 16.09
N ARG A 88 14.39 3.31 15.25
CA ARG A 88 14.49 3.48 13.79
C ARG A 88 13.21 4.08 13.23
N VAL A 89 12.05 3.69 13.76
CA VAL A 89 10.77 4.32 13.41
C VAL A 89 10.83 5.80 13.77
N GLU A 90 11.13 6.13 15.03
CA GLU A 90 11.24 7.52 15.48
C GLU A 90 12.24 8.33 14.64
N ALA A 91 13.41 7.77 14.34
CA ALA A 91 14.40 8.39 13.48
C ALA A 91 13.91 8.61 12.04
N ALA A 92 13.18 7.66 11.46
CA ALA A 92 12.61 7.78 10.11
C ALA A 92 11.60 8.93 10.01
N PHE A 93 10.87 9.19 11.10
CA PHE A 93 9.89 10.27 11.23
C PHE A 93 10.45 11.51 11.93
N GLY A 94 11.76 11.76 11.82
CA GLY A 94 12.38 13.02 12.25
C GLY A 94 12.45 13.22 13.77
N GLY A 95 12.57 12.13 14.52
CA GLY A 95 12.57 12.17 15.99
C GLY A 95 11.16 12.19 16.60
N GLN A 96 10.11 12.00 15.78
CA GLN A 96 8.73 11.93 16.24
C GLN A 96 8.25 10.49 16.23
N SER A 97 7.50 10.10 17.26
CA SER A 97 6.84 8.80 17.29
C SER A 97 5.47 8.91 16.61
N PRO A 98 5.20 8.18 15.52
CA PRO A 98 3.86 8.14 14.94
C PRO A 98 2.82 7.60 15.92
N LEU A 99 1.57 8.05 15.79
CA LEU A 99 0.42 7.53 16.55
C LEU A 99 0.14 6.07 16.20
N VAL A 100 0.23 5.76 14.91
CA VAL A 100 0.08 4.43 14.33
C VAL A 100 1.22 4.23 13.35
N THR A 101 1.79 3.02 13.32
CA THR A 101 2.72 2.60 12.28
C THR A 101 2.36 1.21 11.81
N LEU A 102 2.25 1.02 10.50
CA LEU A 102 1.91 -0.24 9.85
C LEU A 102 3.06 -0.61 8.89
N GLU A 103 3.48 -1.86 8.91
CA GLU A 103 4.57 -2.38 8.06
C GLU A 103 4.12 -3.61 7.30
N GLY A 104 4.52 -3.71 6.03
CA GLY A 104 4.29 -4.91 5.24
C GLY A 104 4.70 -4.79 3.77
N GLY A 105 4.13 -5.62 2.90
CA GLY A 105 4.49 -5.68 1.48
C GLY A 105 3.85 -4.53 0.70
N LEU A 106 4.65 -3.74 -0.02
CA LEU A 106 4.17 -2.56 -0.77
C LEU A 106 4.06 -2.84 -2.26
N THR A 107 2.83 -2.79 -2.77
CA THR A 107 2.54 -2.82 -4.21
C THR A 107 2.25 -1.41 -4.73
N SER A 108 2.79 -1.09 -5.90
CA SER A 108 2.50 0.15 -6.63
C SER A 108 1.69 -0.14 -7.89
N PHE A 109 0.66 0.68 -8.14
CA PHE A 109 -0.13 0.58 -9.36
C PHE A 109 0.36 1.58 -10.40
N ASP A 110 0.22 1.21 -11.67
CA ASP A 110 0.57 2.08 -12.79
C ASP A 110 -0.33 3.32 -12.81
N ILE A 111 0.32 4.48 -12.88
CA ILE A 111 -0.36 5.77 -13.02
C ILE A 111 -0.40 6.11 -14.51
N PRO A 112 -1.60 6.28 -15.11
CA PRO A 112 -1.70 6.61 -16.53
C PRO A 112 -0.93 7.88 -16.90
N SER A 113 -0.41 7.92 -18.12
CA SER A 113 0.23 9.12 -18.67
C SER A 113 -0.76 10.28 -18.76
N GLY A 114 -0.33 11.49 -18.40
CA GLY A 114 -1.17 12.70 -18.47
C GLY A 114 -2.01 12.95 -17.22
N VAL A 115 -1.96 12.08 -16.21
CA VAL A 115 -2.53 12.36 -14.89
C VAL A 115 -1.76 13.53 -14.25
N PRO A 116 -2.44 14.52 -13.65
CA PRO A 116 -1.82 15.66 -12.98
C PRO A 116 -0.81 15.26 -11.89
N ASP A 117 0.04 16.25 -11.56
CA ASP A 117 1.02 16.16 -10.48
C ASP A 117 0.37 15.60 -9.19
N PRO A 118 1.01 14.64 -8.50
CA PRO A 118 0.56 14.14 -7.20
C PRO A 118 0.13 15.22 -6.20
N GLN A 119 0.71 16.43 -6.25
CA GLN A 119 0.37 17.56 -5.38
C GLN A 119 -1.05 18.12 -5.59
N ASN A 120 -1.65 17.89 -6.76
CA ASN A 120 -2.98 18.41 -7.09
C ASN A 120 -4.12 17.41 -6.77
N ARG A 121 -3.78 16.22 -6.27
CA ARG A 121 -4.72 15.12 -6.10
C ARG A 121 -5.45 15.19 -4.76
N GLU A 122 -6.66 14.63 -4.73
CA GLU A 122 -7.31 14.22 -3.49
C GLU A 122 -7.01 12.75 -3.26
N TYR A 123 -6.60 12.40 -2.05
CA TYR A 123 -6.35 11.03 -1.65
C TYR A 123 -7.44 10.51 -0.72
N ILE A 124 -7.71 9.21 -0.84
CA ILE A 124 -8.41 8.43 0.16
C ILE A 124 -7.47 7.33 0.65
N ILE A 125 -7.18 7.31 1.94
CA ILE A 125 -6.47 6.21 2.57
C ILE A 125 -7.49 5.31 3.24
N LYS A 126 -7.60 4.06 2.77
CA LYS A 126 -8.49 3.05 3.32
C LYS A 126 -7.70 2.09 4.20
N LEU A 127 -8.06 1.97 5.47
CA LEU A 127 -7.59 0.90 6.35
C LEU A 127 -8.75 -0.08 6.55
N SER A 128 -8.47 -1.39 6.57
CA SER A 128 -9.55 -2.38 6.63
C SER A 128 -9.21 -3.68 7.35
N TYR A 129 -10.25 -4.25 7.95
CA TYR A 129 -10.30 -5.60 8.48
C TYR A 129 -11.38 -6.40 7.75
N TYR A 130 -11.01 -7.46 7.07
CA TYR A 130 -11.91 -8.38 6.41
C TYR A 130 -12.53 -9.37 7.39
N ASN A 131 -13.75 -9.79 7.10
CA ASN A 131 -14.39 -10.89 7.85
C ASN A 131 -13.95 -12.28 7.36
N ASN A 132 -13.33 -12.34 6.17
CA ASN A 132 -12.83 -13.55 5.50
C ASN A 132 -13.89 -14.67 5.35
N ALA A 133 -15.17 -14.33 5.35
CA ALA A 133 -16.27 -15.30 5.26
C ALA A 133 -16.47 -15.85 3.83
N ASP A 134 -16.14 -15.06 2.81
CA ASP A 134 -16.33 -15.40 1.39
C ASP A 134 -15.21 -14.76 0.52
N LEU A 135 -14.07 -15.45 0.42
CA LEU A 135 -12.91 -14.94 -0.31
C LEU A 135 -13.15 -14.84 -1.82
N VAL A 136 -13.89 -15.80 -2.39
CA VAL A 136 -14.19 -15.83 -3.83
C VAL A 136 -15.14 -14.69 -4.18
N GLY A 137 -16.22 -14.52 -3.40
CA GLY A 137 -17.15 -13.41 -3.59
C GLY A 137 -16.51 -12.05 -3.34
N ARG A 138 -15.56 -11.94 -2.39
CA ARG A 138 -14.80 -10.71 -2.18
C ARG A 138 -14.03 -10.31 -3.44
N THR A 139 -13.28 -11.25 -4.03
CA THR A 139 -12.51 -10.97 -5.25
C THR A 139 -13.43 -10.61 -6.40
N ALA A 140 -14.51 -11.37 -6.61
CA ALA A 140 -15.48 -11.08 -7.67
C ALA A 140 -16.13 -9.69 -7.51
N ASP A 141 -16.55 -9.32 -6.30
CA ASP A 141 -17.17 -8.02 -6.04
C ASP A 141 -16.17 -6.86 -6.25
N LEU A 142 -14.88 -7.04 -5.92
CA LEU A 142 -13.82 -6.06 -6.20
C LEU A 142 -13.58 -5.90 -7.71
N GLU A 143 -13.53 -7.01 -8.46
CA GLU A 143 -13.37 -6.98 -9.92
C GLU A 143 -14.56 -6.28 -10.59
N GLU A 144 -15.79 -6.57 -10.14
CA GLU A 144 -16.99 -5.89 -10.64
C GLU A 144 -16.93 -4.38 -10.39
N LEU A 145 -16.55 -3.96 -9.17
CA LEU A 145 -16.39 -2.55 -8.83
C LEU A 145 -15.35 -1.86 -9.73
N GLN A 146 -14.21 -2.51 -9.97
CA GLN A 146 -13.17 -1.97 -10.86
C GLN A 146 -13.67 -1.83 -12.30
N GLN A 147 -14.39 -2.82 -12.83
CA GLN A 147 -14.97 -2.78 -14.17
C GLN A 147 -16.02 -1.68 -14.31
N LEU A 148 -16.82 -1.45 -13.26
CA LEU A 148 -17.85 -0.41 -13.22
C LEU A 148 -17.24 1.00 -13.18
N VAL A 149 -16.15 1.18 -12.44
CA VAL A 149 -15.53 2.50 -12.23
C VAL A 149 -14.64 2.93 -13.39
N ARG A 150 -13.89 1.99 -13.97
CA ARG A 150 -12.90 2.26 -15.03
C ARG A 150 -13.40 3.12 -16.20
N PRO A 151 -14.62 2.93 -16.75
CA PRO A 151 -15.09 3.70 -17.89
C PRO A 151 -15.71 5.06 -17.52
N LEU A 152 -15.88 5.37 -16.23
CA LEU A 152 -16.53 6.60 -15.78
C LEU A 152 -15.63 7.81 -15.95
N SER A 153 -16.24 8.99 -16.03
CA SER A 153 -15.53 10.27 -15.89
C SER A 153 -15.05 10.46 -14.46
N ASP A 154 -13.87 11.06 -14.29
CA ASP A 154 -13.26 11.33 -12.97
C ASP A 154 -13.14 10.08 -12.07
N PRO A 155 -12.72 8.89 -12.57
CA PRO A 155 -12.73 7.68 -11.77
C PRO A 155 -11.70 7.76 -10.65
N TYR A 156 -12.03 7.22 -9.48
CA TYR A 156 -10.99 6.95 -8.48
C TYR A 156 -10.05 5.86 -8.97
N ARG A 157 -8.79 5.91 -8.51
CA ARG A 157 -7.74 4.96 -8.91
C ARG A 157 -6.93 4.54 -7.71
N ASN A 158 -6.57 3.26 -7.65
CA ASN A 158 -5.59 2.79 -6.67
C ASN A 158 -4.20 3.27 -7.09
N GLU A 159 -3.42 3.70 -6.11
CA GLU A 159 -2.03 4.13 -6.30
C GLU A 159 -1.05 3.20 -5.58
N LYS A 160 -1.38 2.83 -4.34
CA LYS A 160 -0.57 1.95 -3.50
C LYS A 160 -1.46 0.98 -2.75
N PHE A 161 -0.92 -0.20 -2.50
CA PHE A 161 -1.51 -1.20 -1.63
C PHE A 161 -0.43 -1.72 -0.70
N LEU A 162 -0.73 -1.72 0.60
CA LEU A 162 0.12 -2.27 1.65
C LEU A 162 -0.59 -3.48 2.23
N GLU A 163 -0.05 -4.67 2.01
CA GLU A 163 -0.44 -5.87 2.76
C GLU A 163 0.21 -5.79 4.13
N VAL A 164 -0.58 -5.58 5.19
CA VAL A 164 -0.01 -5.24 6.50
C VAL A 164 0.36 -6.51 7.25
N HIS A 165 1.62 -6.59 7.67
CA HIS A 165 2.16 -7.72 8.42
C HIS A 165 2.36 -7.39 9.90
N ARG A 166 2.61 -6.12 10.23
CA ARG A 166 2.88 -5.64 11.58
C ARG A 166 2.28 -4.27 11.81
N ALA A 167 1.95 -4.00 13.08
CA ALA A 167 1.41 -2.72 13.49
C ALA A 167 1.93 -2.32 14.87
N SER A 168 1.99 -1.01 15.09
CA SER A 168 2.16 -0.35 16.39
C SER A 168 1.08 0.72 16.52
N GLY A 169 0.60 0.96 17.74
CA GLY A 169 -0.46 1.94 18.04
C GLY A 169 -1.89 1.48 17.75
N MET A 170 -2.08 0.34 17.08
CA MET A 170 -3.38 -0.30 16.86
C MET A 170 -3.22 -1.81 16.63
N ARG A 171 -4.35 -2.54 16.64
CA ARG A 171 -4.37 -3.93 16.14
C ARG A 171 -3.95 -3.94 14.67
N THR A 172 -3.31 -5.01 14.21
CA THR A 172 -2.84 -5.16 12.82
C THR A 172 -4.04 -5.25 11.85
N PRO A 173 -4.31 -4.22 11.01
CA PRO A 173 -5.29 -4.32 9.93
C PRO A 173 -4.79 -5.29 8.86
N ASP A 174 -5.67 -5.70 7.95
CA ASP A 174 -5.27 -6.57 6.83
C ASP A 174 -4.58 -5.75 5.73
N GLU A 175 -5.03 -4.51 5.48
CA GLU A 175 -4.51 -3.70 4.39
C GLU A 175 -4.56 -2.19 4.67
N VAL A 176 -3.70 -1.46 3.94
CA VAL A 176 -3.87 -0.04 3.61
C VAL A 176 -3.95 0.11 2.10
N VAL A 177 -4.95 0.83 1.61
CA VAL A 177 -5.07 1.19 0.19
C VAL A 177 -5.00 2.70 0.05
N VAL A 178 -4.07 3.19 -0.77
CA VAL A 178 -4.03 4.59 -1.18
C VAL A 178 -4.75 4.71 -2.51
N ILE A 179 -5.85 5.45 -2.50
CA ILE A 179 -6.71 5.73 -3.64
C ILE A 179 -6.60 7.22 -3.93
N TYR A 180 -6.71 7.64 -5.19
CA TYR A 180 -6.72 9.04 -5.55
C TYR A 180 -7.80 9.39 -6.57
N TYR A 181 -8.20 10.67 -6.54
CA TYR A 181 -8.79 11.39 -7.65
C TYR A 181 -7.77 12.36 -8.22
N GLU A 182 -7.89 12.69 -9.50
CA GLU A 182 -6.96 13.60 -10.17
C GLU A 182 -6.98 15.03 -9.59
N SER A 183 -8.08 15.40 -8.93
CA SER A 183 -8.22 16.62 -8.13
C SER A 183 -9.38 16.47 -7.13
N PRO A 184 -9.44 17.32 -6.09
CA PRO A 184 -10.61 17.39 -5.20
C PRO A 184 -11.93 17.61 -5.96
N ALA A 185 -11.93 18.52 -6.94
CA ALA A 185 -13.11 18.78 -7.77
C ALA A 185 -13.54 17.57 -8.62
N ALA A 186 -12.59 16.72 -9.05
CA ALA A 186 -12.89 15.46 -9.71
C ALA A 186 -13.55 14.47 -8.75
N GLY A 187 -13.05 14.37 -7.52
CA GLY A 187 -13.67 13.59 -6.46
C GLY A 187 -15.11 14.02 -6.16
N ASP A 188 -15.36 15.32 -6.07
CA ASP A 188 -16.71 15.86 -5.85
C ASP A 188 -17.67 15.48 -6.98
N ARG A 189 -17.28 15.76 -8.24
CA ARG A 189 -18.10 15.40 -9.41
C ARG A 189 -18.35 13.89 -9.50
N PHE A 190 -17.34 13.07 -9.19
CA PHE A 190 -17.49 11.62 -9.16
C PHE A 190 -18.53 11.20 -8.14
N ARG A 191 -18.44 11.73 -6.90
CA ARG A 191 -19.38 11.41 -5.83
C ARG A 191 -20.80 11.85 -6.18
N GLU A 192 -20.97 13.05 -6.73
CA GLU A 192 -22.28 13.57 -7.13
C GLU A 192 -22.93 12.75 -8.26
N SER A 193 -22.14 12.34 -9.25
CA SER A 193 -22.67 11.73 -10.47
C SER A 193 -22.83 10.21 -10.40
N ASN A 194 -22.15 9.53 -9.45
CA ASN A 194 -22.02 8.07 -9.45
C ASN A 194 -22.55 7.40 -8.18
N GLN A 195 -23.73 7.81 -7.70
CA GLN A 195 -24.34 7.27 -6.47
C GLN A 195 -24.48 5.74 -6.48
N ALA A 196 -24.86 5.13 -7.60
CA ALA A 196 -24.97 3.67 -7.71
C ALA A 196 -23.63 2.94 -7.47
N VAL A 197 -22.50 3.56 -7.82
CA VAL A 197 -21.17 3.03 -7.51
C VAL A 197 -20.91 3.11 -6.02
N LEU A 198 -21.20 4.27 -5.40
CA LEU A 198 -21.00 4.47 -3.97
C LEU A 198 -21.85 3.50 -3.13
N GLU A 199 -23.08 3.22 -3.57
CA GLU A 199 -23.94 2.20 -2.96
C GLU A 199 -23.31 0.81 -3.04
N LYS A 200 -22.72 0.43 -4.19
CA LYS A 200 -22.01 -0.84 -4.33
C LYS A 200 -20.74 -0.91 -3.46
N VAL A 201 -20.00 0.19 -3.32
CA VAL A 201 -18.86 0.28 -2.38
C VAL A 201 -19.35 0.08 -0.94
N GLY A 202 -20.47 0.71 -0.55
CA GLY A 202 -21.09 0.52 0.75
C GLY A 202 -21.54 -0.93 0.99
N ALA A 203 -22.15 -1.55 -0.01
CA ALA A 203 -22.56 -2.96 0.03
C ALA A 203 -21.36 -3.91 0.16
N PHE A 204 -20.28 -3.65 -0.59
CA PHE A 204 -19.01 -4.38 -0.47
C PHE A 204 -18.48 -4.31 0.96
N ASN A 205 -18.37 -3.10 1.52
CA ASN A 205 -17.87 -2.90 2.87
C ASN A 205 -18.72 -3.65 3.91
N LYS A 206 -20.06 -3.54 3.81
CA LYS A 206 -20.97 -4.24 4.72
C LYS A 206 -20.86 -5.77 4.62
N LYS A 207 -20.64 -6.29 3.42
CA LYS A 207 -20.58 -7.73 3.15
C LYS A 207 -19.24 -8.34 3.56
N HIS A 208 -18.13 -7.63 3.37
CA HIS A 208 -16.78 -8.20 3.44
C HIS A 208 -15.90 -7.67 4.58
N LEU A 209 -16.25 -6.52 5.18
CA LEU A 209 -15.43 -5.89 6.21
C LEU A 209 -16.07 -6.02 7.59
N VAL A 210 -15.24 -6.32 8.59
CA VAL A 210 -15.60 -6.20 10.01
C VAL A 210 -15.51 -4.74 10.45
N SER A 211 -14.44 -4.08 10.03
CA SER A 211 -14.18 -2.68 10.38
C SER A 211 -13.31 -2.01 9.33
N PHE A 212 -13.53 -0.73 9.09
CA PHE A 212 -12.77 0.05 8.13
C PHE A 212 -12.84 1.55 8.46
N VAL A 213 -11.92 2.30 7.87
CA VAL A 213 -11.97 3.76 7.81
C VAL A 213 -11.41 4.24 6.49
N TYR A 214 -12.03 5.28 5.96
CA TYR A 214 -11.54 6.12 4.89
C TYR A 214 -11.06 7.43 5.50
N LEU A 215 -9.80 7.77 5.26
CA LEU A 215 -9.23 9.08 5.57
C LEU A 215 -9.16 9.87 4.26
N ILE A 216 -9.89 10.98 4.19
CA ILE A 216 -9.80 11.90 3.06
C ILE A 216 -8.63 12.83 3.33
N ALA A 217 -7.73 12.97 2.36
CA ALA A 217 -6.49 13.70 2.52
C ALA A 217 -6.12 14.52 1.29
N ASN A 218 -5.35 15.59 1.50
CA ASN A 218 -4.65 16.30 0.44
C ASN A 218 -3.20 15.82 0.35
N ALA A 219 -2.55 16.08 -0.77
CA ALA A 219 -1.10 15.96 -0.87
C ALA A 219 -0.40 17.08 -0.09
N ASP A 220 0.79 16.79 0.44
CA ASP A 220 1.78 17.80 0.86
C ASP A 220 2.72 18.20 -0.30
#